data_AF-A0A3N5WXI9-F1
#
_entry.id   AF-A0A3N5WXI9-F1
#
_cell.length_a   1.000
_cell.length_b   1.000
_cell.length_c   1.000
_cell.angle_alpha   90.00
_cell.angle_beta   90.00
_cell.angle_gamma   90.00
#
_symmetry.space_group_name_H-M   'P 1'
#
loop_
_entity.id
_entity.type
_entity.pdbx_description
1 polymer ?
#
loop_
_entity_poly.entity_id
_entity_poly.type
_entity_poly.pdbx_seq_one_letter_code
_entity_poly.pdbx_strand_id
1 'polypeptide(L)'
;MPAISVLDYYCEPGPITRLDRYAEFLNWLTDDTRAIYQVVQSLLVHDLWIERYGSPLDPAQEYDTRIAYMEDWLDKAIQLDPRSLALPRAVERRVICCCREFATLFCAMLRFKGIPARSRCGFGRYFGVGWFEDHWICEYWDAAQSRWVQADPQLDPFQQSFLKLPCSPQDLPPGAFWVAGEAWLKSRSGKIDPMSCGISCDPKPYGLDTLNGLWFTRGQLLRDFAALNKVETVPFLVRLSKGLNWNSWRLVGARDEELSEADYRLLDHIAALSLEPDENLTEIRALYESTLDLQAPQEILKR
;
A
#
# COMPACT_ATOMS: atom_id res chain seq x y z
N MET A 1 -6.02 -21.26 21.94
CA MET A 1 -5.71 -21.44 20.51
C MET A 1 -4.19 -21.46 20.38
N PRO A 2 -3.57 -22.34 19.58
CA PRO A 2 -2.13 -22.27 19.35
C PRO A 2 -1.77 -20.89 18.79
N ALA A 3 -0.61 -20.35 19.19
CA ALA A 3 -0.11 -19.10 18.64
C ALA A 3 0.03 -19.24 17.13
N ILE A 4 -0.63 -18.37 16.36
CA ILE A 4 -0.50 -18.36 14.90
C ILE A 4 0.90 -17.82 14.60
N SER A 5 1.71 -18.60 13.87
CA SER A 5 3.00 -18.13 13.37
C SER A 5 2.78 -16.90 12.48
N VAL A 6 3.58 -15.86 12.67
CA VAL A 6 3.53 -14.63 11.87
C VAL A 6 3.72 -14.92 10.39
N LEU A 7 4.63 -15.84 10.07
CA LEU A 7 4.90 -16.25 8.70
C LEU A 7 3.68 -16.97 8.10
N ASP A 8 3.08 -17.91 8.84
CA ASP A 8 1.87 -18.62 8.38
C ASP A 8 0.71 -17.65 8.17
N TYR A 9 0.55 -16.68 9.09
CA TYR A 9 -0.44 -15.63 8.94
C TYR A 9 -0.21 -14.84 7.66
N TYR A 10 1.01 -14.41 7.37
CA TYR A 10 1.30 -13.60 6.19
C TYR A 10 1.50 -14.41 4.89
N CYS A 11 1.48 -15.74 4.92
CA CYS A 11 1.34 -16.59 3.73
C CYS A 11 -0.10 -16.61 3.20
N GLU A 12 -1.08 -16.61 4.08
CA GLU A 12 -2.49 -16.76 3.68
C GLU A 12 -3.08 -15.47 3.10
N PRO A 13 -3.90 -15.54 2.03
CA PRO A 13 -4.55 -14.35 1.48
C PRO A 13 -5.60 -13.76 2.45
N GLY A 14 -5.79 -12.45 2.38
CA GLY A 14 -6.97 -11.76 2.90
C GLY A 14 -8.03 -11.58 1.80
N PRO A 15 -9.22 -11.05 2.11
CA PRO A 15 -10.29 -10.89 1.12
C PRO A 15 -9.86 -10.17 -0.16
N ILE A 16 -9.03 -9.13 -0.03
CA ILE A 16 -8.55 -8.28 -1.13
C ILE A 16 -7.44 -8.94 -1.95
N THR A 17 -6.65 -9.82 -1.33
CA THR A 17 -5.45 -10.44 -1.90
C THR A 17 -5.67 -11.89 -2.36
N ARG A 18 -6.90 -12.41 -2.32
CA ARG A 18 -7.24 -13.69 -2.95
C ARG A 18 -7.03 -13.60 -4.46
N LEU A 19 -6.50 -14.67 -5.06
CA LEU A 19 -6.23 -14.78 -6.50
C LEU A 19 -6.65 -16.15 -7.08
N ASP A 20 -7.63 -16.81 -6.45
CA ASP A 20 -8.06 -18.17 -6.78
C ASP A 20 -8.46 -18.34 -8.26
N ARG A 21 -9.06 -17.30 -8.88
CA ARG A 21 -9.44 -17.30 -10.30
C ARG A 21 -8.25 -17.36 -11.25
N TYR A 22 -7.05 -17.00 -10.78
CA TYR A 22 -5.80 -17.01 -11.54
C TYR A 22 -4.85 -18.11 -11.11
N ALA A 23 -5.35 -19.13 -10.38
CA ALA A 23 -4.52 -20.21 -9.88
C ALA A 23 -3.72 -20.93 -10.96
N GLU A 24 -4.28 -21.15 -12.16
CA GLU A 24 -3.55 -21.77 -13.27
C GLU A 24 -2.32 -20.95 -13.69
N PHE A 25 -2.53 -19.64 -13.91
CA PHE A 25 -1.45 -18.71 -14.26
C PHE A 25 -0.40 -18.64 -13.15
N LEU A 26 -0.84 -18.52 -11.90
CA LEU A 26 0.06 -18.39 -10.76
C LEU A 26 0.82 -19.68 -10.46
N ASN A 27 0.22 -20.86 -10.67
CA ASN A 27 0.93 -22.15 -10.56
C ASN A 27 2.00 -22.31 -11.65
N TRP A 28 1.74 -21.79 -12.86
CA TRP A 28 2.72 -21.80 -13.95
C TRP A 28 3.86 -20.78 -13.75
N LEU A 29 3.56 -19.61 -13.16
CA LEU A 29 4.55 -18.56 -12.91
C LEU A 29 5.66 -19.07 -11.98
N THR A 30 6.88 -18.52 -12.09
CA THR A 30 7.98 -18.86 -11.16
C THR A 30 7.73 -18.29 -9.75
N ASP A 31 8.39 -18.88 -8.74
CA ASP A 31 8.42 -18.37 -7.36
C ASP A 31 9.56 -17.34 -7.15
N ASP A 32 10.36 -17.04 -8.20
CA ASP A 32 11.37 -15.97 -8.15
C ASP A 32 10.68 -14.60 -7.97
N THR A 33 10.87 -14.00 -6.79
CA THR A 33 10.27 -12.72 -6.40
C THR A 33 10.59 -11.60 -7.40
N ARG A 34 11.75 -11.65 -8.07
CA ARG A 34 12.17 -10.64 -9.06
C ARG A 34 11.38 -10.76 -10.36
N ALA A 35 11.01 -11.98 -10.75
CA ALA A 35 10.17 -12.19 -11.92
C ALA A 35 8.72 -11.79 -11.63
N ILE A 36 8.20 -12.13 -10.45
CA ILE A 36 6.85 -11.69 -10.00
C ILE A 36 6.78 -10.16 -9.94
N TYR A 37 7.82 -9.51 -9.41
CA TYR A 37 7.97 -8.06 -9.39
C TYR A 37 7.86 -7.45 -10.80
N GLN A 38 8.56 -8.02 -11.79
CA GLN A 38 8.48 -7.58 -13.18
C GLN A 38 7.10 -7.82 -13.82
N VAL A 39 6.44 -8.93 -13.50
CA VAL A 39 5.07 -9.18 -13.94
C VAL A 39 4.15 -8.06 -13.47
N VAL A 40 4.16 -7.72 -12.18
CA VAL A 40 3.34 -6.62 -11.63
C VAL A 40 3.60 -5.31 -12.37
N GLN A 41 4.87 -4.95 -12.59
CA GLN A 41 5.26 -3.74 -13.33
C GLN A 41 4.80 -3.71 -14.79
N SER A 42 4.65 -4.88 -15.38
CA SER A 42 4.21 -5.01 -16.77
C SER A 42 2.69 -4.91 -16.94
N LEU A 43 1.93 -5.08 -15.85
CA LEU A 43 0.47 -5.06 -15.86
C LEU A 43 -0.09 -3.70 -15.44
N LEU A 44 0.63 -2.96 -14.60
CA LEU A 44 0.17 -1.74 -13.96
C LEU A 44 0.99 -0.52 -14.40
N VAL A 45 0.38 0.66 -14.37
CA VAL A 45 1.05 1.96 -14.55
C VAL A 45 0.50 2.96 -13.54
N HIS A 46 1.39 3.71 -12.90
CA HIS A 46 0.98 4.72 -11.93
C HIS A 46 0.42 5.96 -12.65
N ASP A 47 -0.72 6.46 -12.21
CA ASP A 47 -1.42 7.63 -12.77
C ASP A 47 -0.51 8.87 -12.90
N LEU A 48 0.22 9.25 -11.84
CA LEU A 48 1.18 10.36 -11.83
C LEU A 48 2.42 10.15 -12.71
N TRP A 49 2.65 8.94 -13.22
CA TRP A 49 3.81 8.62 -14.05
C TRP A 49 3.47 8.39 -15.53
N ILE A 50 2.22 8.09 -15.88
CA ILE A 50 1.86 7.65 -17.24
C ILE A 50 2.32 8.62 -18.34
N GLU A 51 2.16 9.92 -18.13
CA GLU A 51 2.58 10.95 -19.09
C GLU A 51 4.10 10.98 -19.28
N ARG A 52 4.87 10.64 -18.25
CA ARG A 52 6.34 10.55 -18.33
C ARG A 52 6.80 9.37 -19.18
N TYR A 53 5.97 8.34 -19.33
CA TYR A 53 6.20 7.25 -20.28
C TYR A 53 5.75 7.58 -21.71
N GLY A 54 5.22 8.78 -21.96
CA GLY A 54 4.78 9.22 -23.29
C GLY A 54 3.37 8.78 -23.67
N SER A 55 2.57 8.29 -22.72
CA SER A 55 1.15 7.97 -22.92
C SER A 55 0.27 8.96 -22.16
N PRO A 56 -0.80 9.52 -22.76
CA PRO A 56 -1.79 10.28 -22.01
C PRO A 56 -2.55 9.37 -21.04
N LEU A 57 -3.23 9.97 -20.05
CA LEU A 57 -4.27 9.30 -19.28
C LEU A 57 -5.42 8.88 -20.21
N ASP A 58 -5.79 7.60 -20.18
CA ASP A 58 -6.97 7.06 -20.86
C ASP A 58 -7.91 6.43 -19.83
N PRO A 59 -9.13 6.98 -19.64
CA PRO A 59 -10.13 6.40 -18.74
C PRO A 59 -10.44 4.92 -19.04
N ALA A 60 -10.23 4.45 -20.28
CA ALA A 60 -10.38 3.04 -20.61
C ALA A 60 -9.40 2.13 -19.86
N GLN A 61 -8.27 2.66 -19.36
CA GLN A 61 -7.29 1.94 -18.54
C GLN A 61 -7.60 1.98 -17.05
N GLU A 62 -8.55 2.82 -16.60
CA GLU A 62 -8.93 2.96 -15.20
C GLU A 62 -9.98 1.91 -14.78
N TYR A 63 -10.16 1.77 -13.47
CA TYR A 63 -11.19 0.91 -12.89
C TYR A 63 -12.38 1.75 -12.40
N ASP A 64 -13.58 1.49 -12.93
CA ASP A 64 -14.77 2.34 -12.72
C ASP A 64 -15.49 2.11 -11.38
N THR A 65 -15.16 1.05 -10.64
CA THR A 65 -15.82 0.76 -9.34
C THR A 65 -15.23 1.58 -8.19
N ARG A 66 -15.88 1.52 -7.02
CA ARG A 66 -15.45 2.23 -5.81
C ARG A 66 -14.17 1.64 -5.20
N ILE A 67 -14.03 0.32 -5.30
CA ILE A 67 -12.85 -0.44 -4.91
C ILE A 67 -12.72 -1.66 -5.82
N ALA A 68 -11.49 -2.05 -6.13
CA ALA A 68 -11.16 -3.23 -6.92
C ALA A 68 -10.20 -4.12 -6.11
N TYR A 69 -10.50 -5.41 -6.03
CA TYR A 69 -9.65 -6.40 -5.37
C TYR A 69 -8.60 -6.92 -6.36
N MET A 70 -7.58 -7.64 -5.90
CA MET A 70 -6.41 -7.91 -6.76
C MET A 70 -6.75 -8.73 -8.02
N GLU A 71 -7.76 -9.61 -7.95
CA GLU A 71 -8.28 -10.29 -9.15
C GLU A 71 -8.96 -9.34 -10.12
N ASP A 72 -9.64 -8.30 -9.63
CA ASP A 72 -10.34 -7.34 -10.47
C ASP A 72 -9.33 -6.53 -11.31
N TRP A 73 -8.15 -6.24 -10.76
CA TRP A 73 -7.04 -5.63 -11.49
C TRP A 73 -6.48 -6.55 -12.58
N LEU A 74 -6.40 -7.85 -12.32
CA LEU A 74 -5.99 -8.85 -13.32
C LEU A 74 -7.06 -9.02 -14.42
N ASP A 75 -8.34 -8.91 -14.09
CA ASP A 75 -9.44 -8.93 -15.07
C ASP A 75 -9.32 -7.72 -16.01
N LYS A 76 -9.13 -6.53 -15.44
CA LYS A 76 -8.92 -5.30 -16.22
C LYS A 76 -7.68 -5.39 -17.10
N ALA A 77 -6.60 -5.97 -16.57
CA ALA A 77 -5.40 -6.26 -17.34
C ALA A 77 -5.73 -7.15 -18.55
N ILE A 78 -6.45 -8.26 -18.38
CA ILE A 78 -6.83 -9.15 -19.50
C ILE A 78 -7.77 -8.45 -20.49
N GLN A 79 -8.67 -7.59 -20.01
CA GLN A 79 -9.57 -6.82 -20.86
C GLN A 79 -8.80 -5.86 -21.80
N LEU A 80 -7.76 -5.19 -21.27
CA LEU A 80 -6.93 -4.27 -22.06
C LEU A 80 -6.04 -5.02 -23.06
N ASP A 81 -5.56 -6.20 -22.68
CA ASP A 81 -4.71 -7.07 -23.49
C ASP A 81 -4.94 -8.55 -23.12
N PRO A 82 -5.57 -9.36 -23.99
CA PRO A 82 -5.96 -10.74 -23.68
C PRO A 82 -4.81 -11.74 -23.73
N ARG A 83 -3.59 -11.30 -24.06
CA ARG A 83 -2.40 -12.14 -24.00
C ARG A 83 -2.07 -12.51 -22.54
N SER A 84 -1.24 -13.54 -22.36
CA SER A 84 -0.78 -14.00 -21.03
C SER A 84 -0.30 -12.84 -20.16
N LEU A 85 -0.69 -12.86 -18.88
CA LEU A 85 -0.27 -11.90 -17.85
C LEU A 85 1.26 -11.88 -17.63
N ALA A 86 1.99 -12.91 -18.09
CA ALA A 86 3.44 -12.95 -18.05
C ALA A 86 4.12 -12.07 -19.11
N LEU A 87 3.40 -11.69 -20.16
CA LEU A 87 3.99 -10.98 -21.29
C LEU A 87 3.99 -9.48 -21.02
N PRO A 88 5.15 -8.81 -21.21
CA PRO A 88 5.24 -7.36 -21.08
C PRO A 88 4.25 -6.63 -21.98
N ARG A 89 3.71 -5.53 -21.46
CA ARG A 89 2.72 -4.71 -22.14
C ARG A 89 3.24 -3.31 -22.37
N ALA A 90 2.83 -2.73 -23.51
CA ALA A 90 2.98 -1.30 -23.76
C ALA A 90 2.15 -0.52 -22.72
N VAL A 91 2.52 0.72 -22.43
CA VAL A 91 1.96 1.49 -21.33
C VAL A 91 0.47 1.73 -21.51
N GLU A 92 0.01 1.91 -22.75
CA GLU A 92 -1.39 2.09 -23.18
C GLU A 92 -2.26 0.84 -22.93
N ARG A 93 -1.62 -0.28 -22.58
CA ARG A 93 -2.25 -1.59 -22.31
C ARG A 93 -2.10 -2.04 -20.86
N ARG A 94 -1.55 -1.18 -20.00
CA ARG A 94 -1.46 -1.40 -18.55
C ARG A 94 -2.64 -0.77 -17.84
N VAL A 95 -3.00 -1.28 -16.67
CA VAL A 95 -4.08 -0.71 -15.87
C VAL A 95 -3.55 0.51 -15.12
N ILE A 96 -4.25 1.64 -15.18
CA ILE A 96 -3.90 2.84 -14.43
C ILE A 96 -4.29 2.65 -12.96
N CYS A 97 -3.33 2.84 -12.06
CA CYS A 97 -3.50 2.70 -10.61
C CYS A 97 -2.55 3.62 -9.85
N CYS A 98 -2.37 3.39 -8.54
CA CYS A 98 -1.35 4.07 -7.73
C CYS A 98 -0.47 3.05 -6.97
N CYS A 99 0.44 3.54 -6.13
CA CYS A 99 1.43 2.74 -5.40
C CYS A 99 0.86 1.53 -4.66
N ARG A 100 -0.33 1.66 -4.06
CA ARG A 100 -1.00 0.62 -3.28
C ARG A 100 -1.32 -0.63 -4.08
N GLU A 101 -1.71 -0.49 -5.35
CA GLU A 101 -2.02 -1.63 -6.21
C GLU A 101 -0.77 -2.42 -6.57
N PHE A 102 0.36 -1.75 -6.85
CA PHE A 102 1.63 -2.44 -7.07
C PHE A 102 2.02 -3.25 -5.84
N ALA A 103 2.07 -2.60 -4.67
CA ALA A 103 2.44 -3.23 -3.40
C ALA A 103 1.56 -4.44 -3.08
N THR A 104 0.25 -4.29 -3.24
CA THR A 104 -0.71 -5.29 -2.81
C THR A 104 -0.89 -6.42 -3.82
N LEU A 105 -0.78 -6.16 -5.13
CA LEU A 105 -0.79 -7.22 -6.14
C LEU A 105 0.45 -8.09 -6.02
N PHE A 106 1.62 -7.47 -5.79
CA PHE A 106 2.86 -8.20 -5.51
C PHE A 106 2.72 -9.05 -4.24
N CYS A 107 2.23 -8.46 -3.15
CA CYS A 107 1.91 -9.18 -1.91
C CYS A 107 0.95 -10.37 -2.14
N ALA A 108 -0.12 -10.18 -2.92
CA ALA A 108 -1.09 -11.22 -3.24
C ALA A 108 -0.47 -12.39 -4.03
N MET A 109 0.37 -12.09 -5.02
CA MET A 109 1.07 -13.12 -5.79
C MET A 109 2.05 -13.90 -4.92
N LEU A 110 2.81 -13.23 -4.05
CA LEU A 110 3.74 -13.89 -3.11
C LEU A 110 3.00 -14.80 -2.11
N ARG A 111 1.89 -14.32 -1.53
CA ARG A 111 1.01 -15.12 -0.68
C ARG A 111 0.52 -16.38 -1.38
N PHE A 112 0.08 -16.26 -2.63
CA PHE A 112 -0.34 -17.41 -3.43
C PHE A 112 0.81 -18.43 -3.62
N LYS A 113 2.06 -17.96 -3.72
CA LYS A 113 3.25 -18.82 -3.77
C LYS A 113 3.68 -19.40 -2.42
N GLY A 114 2.95 -19.13 -1.34
CA GLY A 114 3.34 -19.53 0.01
C GLY A 114 4.53 -18.75 0.56
N ILE A 115 4.85 -17.59 -0.02
CA ILE A 115 5.88 -16.68 0.49
C ILE A 115 5.19 -15.68 1.44
N PRO A 116 5.56 -15.63 2.73
CA PRO A 116 4.98 -14.67 3.66
C PRO A 116 5.18 -13.25 3.15
N ALA A 117 4.09 -12.49 3.01
CA ALA A 117 4.13 -11.11 2.52
C ALA A 117 3.07 -10.23 3.18
N ARG A 118 3.38 -8.94 3.32
CA ARG A 118 2.45 -7.91 3.80
C ARG A 118 2.65 -6.59 3.08
N SER A 119 1.53 -5.98 2.71
CA SER A 119 1.51 -4.61 2.18
C SER A 119 1.67 -3.65 3.35
N ARG A 120 2.50 -2.62 3.18
CA ARG A 120 2.76 -1.59 4.19
C ARG A 120 2.45 -0.21 3.63
N CYS A 121 1.86 0.62 4.47
CA CYS A 121 1.51 2.00 4.16
C CYS A 121 2.36 2.95 5.01
N GLY A 122 2.83 4.04 4.42
CA GLY A 122 3.81 4.90 5.08
C GLY A 122 4.35 5.96 4.14
N PHE A 123 5.66 6.17 4.22
CA PHE A 123 6.34 7.26 3.54
C PHE A 123 7.69 6.88 2.93
N GLY A 124 7.81 7.07 1.61
CA GLY A 124 9.06 6.90 0.87
C GLY A 124 9.98 8.10 1.02
N ARG A 125 11.23 7.86 1.43
CA ARG A 125 12.25 8.91 1.65
C ARG A 125 13.22 9.07 0.48
N TYR A 126 12.97 8.36 -0.62
CA TYR A 126 13.83 8.28 -1.79
C TYR A 126 13.27 9.01 -3.02
N PHE A 127 12.12 9.69 -2.87
CA PHE A 127 11.50 10.49 -3.93
C PHE A 127 11.98 11.95 -3.94
N GLY A 128 12.48 12.48 -2.82
CA GLY A 128 12.94 13.85 -2.70
C GLY A 128 13.64 14.11 -1.37
N VAL A 129 14.53 15.11 -1.35
CA VAL A 129 15.23 15.53 -0.13
C VAL A 129 14.32 16.38 0.74
N GLY A 130 14.17 16.02 2.01
CA GLY A 130 13.38 16.79 2.98
C GLY A 130 11.86 16.63 2.84
N TRP A 131 11.41 15.71 1.99
CA TRP A 131 10.01 15.35 1.81
C TRP A 131 9.84 13.85 1.92
N PHE A 132 8.75 13.42 2.56
CA PHE A 132 8.41 12.04 2.81
C PHE A 132 7.08 11.75 2.11
N GLU A 133 7.17 11.10 0.95
CA GLU A 133 6.04 10.91 0.03
C GLU A 133 5.13 9.78 0.52
N ASP A 134 3.82 10.01 0.57
CA ASP A 134 2.81 8.96 0.77
C ASP A 134 3.11 7.78 -0.16
N HIS A 135 3.32 6.61 0.43
CA HIS A 135 3.69 5.47 -0.39
C HIS A 135 3.29 4.14 0.23
N TRP A 136 3.16 3.14 -0.65
CA TRP A 136 2.91 1.76 -0.28
C TRP A 136 4.02 0.87 -0.82
N ILE A 137 4.49 -0.05 0.01
CA ILE A 137 5.48 -1.06 -0.34
C ILE A 137 5.03 -2.45 0.10
N CYS A 138 5.76 -3.48 -0.30
CA CYS A 138 5.56 -4.84 0.17
C CYS A 138 6.76 -5.27 1.01
N GLU A 139 6.50 -5.81 2.20
CA GLU A 139 7.46 -6.59 2.96
C GLU A 139 7.24 -8.08 2.67
N TYR A 140 8.28 -8.80 2.27
CA TYR A 140 8.22 -10.26 2.09
C TYR A 140 9.34 -10.97 2.84
N TRP A 141 9.09 -12.21 3.27
CA TRP A 141 10.07 -13.01 3.99
C TRP A 141 11.05 -13.67 3.01
N ASP A 142 12.32 -13.29 3.09
CA ASP A 142 13.41 -14.01 2.43
C ASP A 142 13.90 -15.13 3.35
N ALA A 143 13.51 -16.37 3.02
CA ALA A 143 13.88 -17.54 3.79
C ALA A 143 15.40 -17.83 3.76
N ALA A 144 16.10 -17.49 2.67
CA ALA A 144 17.54 -17.70 2.55
C ALA A 144 18.32 -16.76 3.47
N GLN A 145 17.82 -15.53 3.67
CA GLN A 145 18.41 -14.54 4.57
C GLN A 145 17.77 -14.51 5.96
N SER A 146 16.67 -15.24 6.17
CA SER A 146 15.88 -15.25 7.42
C SER A 146 15.52 -13.85 7.89
N ARG A 147 15.02 -13.01 6.98
CA ARG A 147 14.59 -11.64 7.29
C ARG A 147 13.45 -11.17 6.38
N TRP A 148 12.76 -10.13 6.81
CA TRP A 148 11.91 -9.34 5.94
C TRP A 148 12.73 -8.47 5.00
N VAL A 149 12.31 -8.44 3.73
CA VAL A 149 12.82 -7.57 2.67
C VAL A 149 11.74 -6.56 2.34
N GLN A 150 12.10 -5.27 2.35
CA GLN A 150 11.22 -4.19 1.89
C GLN A 150 11.41 -4.00 0.39
N ALA A 151 10.35 -4.17 -0.39
CA ALA A 151 10.36 -3.99 -1.84
C ALA A 151 9.27 -3.03 -2.30
N ASP A 152 9.63 -2.14 -3.22
CA ASP A 152 8.73 -1.19 -3.87
C ASP A 152 8.43 -1.63 -5.32
N PRO A 153 7.41 -2.49 -5.55
CA PRO A 153 7.08 -3.01 -6.87
C PRO A 153 6.68 -1.95 -7.90
N GLN A 154 6.45 -0.70 -7.51
CA GLN A 154 6.16 0.37 -8.48
C GLN A 154 7.41 0.78 -9.27
N LEU A 155 8.59 0.76 -8.66
CA LEU A 155 9.79 1.38 -9.22
C LEU A 155 10.44 0.50 -10.28
N ASP A 156 10.02 0.70 -11.53
CA ASP A 156 10.59 0.04 -12.70
C ASP A 156 11.93 0.68 -13.14
N PRO A 157 12.66 0.10 -14.10
CA PRO A 157 13.95 0.65 -14.53
C PRO A 157 13.87 2.11 -15.03
N PHE A 158 12.74 2.53 -15.61
CA PHE A 158 12.55 3.91 -16.06
C PHE A 158 12.44 4.87 -14.87
N GLN A 159 11.59 4.57 -13.88
CA GLN A 159 11.47 5.37 -12.67
C GLN A 159 12.78 5.42 -11.88
N GLN A 160 13.47 4.29 -11.73
CA GLN A 160 14.77 4.24 -11.06
C GLN A 160 15.79 5.17 -11.73
N SER A 161 15.86 5.14 -13.06
CA SER A 161 16.75 6.03 -13.83
C SER A 161 16.33 7.49 -13.72
N PHE A 162 15.02 7.78 -13.79
CA PHE A 162 14.50 9.14 -13.74
C PHE A 162 14.73 9.79 -12.36
N LEU A 163 14.44 9.05 -11.29
CA LEU A 163 14.64 9.47 -9.90
C LEU A 163 16.11 9.45 -9.47
N LYS A 164 16.99 8.84 -10.27
CA LYS A 164 18.40 8.58 -9.91
C LYS A 164 18.49 7.86 -8.58
N LEU A 165 17.69 6.81 -8.43
CA LEU A 165 17.51 6.11 -7.18
C LEU A 165 18.86 5.56 -6.68
N PRO A 166 19.27 5.83 -5.43
CA PRO A 166 20.60 5.47 -4.94
C PRO A 166 20.71 4.01 -4.50
N CYS A 167 19.61 3.26 -4.50
CA CYS A 167 19.52 1.91 -3.97
C CYS A 167 18.55 1.05 -4.80
N SER A 168 18.56 -0.27 -4.56
CA SER A 168 17.62 -1.18 -5.22
C SER A 168 16.22 -1.04 -4.61
N PRO A 169 15.16 -0.90 -5.43
CA PRO A 169 13.80 -0.93 -4.91
C PRO A 169 13.31 -2.36 -4.61
N GLN A 170 14.06 -3.41 -4.95
CA GLN A 170 13.69 -4.79 -4.63
C GLN A 170 14.16 -5.25 -3.24
N ASP A 171 15.05 -4.48 -2.61
CA ASP A 171 15.54 -4.63 -1.23
C ASP A 171 16.00 -3.26 -0.74
N LEU A 172 15.03 -2.49 -0.27
CA LEU A 172 15.23 -1.13 0.21
C LEU A 172 16.13 -1.13 1.45
N PRO A 173 17.12 -0.23 1.53
CA PRO A 173 17.98 -0.16 2.69
C PRO A 173 17.19 0.32 3.92
N PRO A 174 17.61 -0.05 5.14
CA PRO A 174 16.94 0.37 6.36
C PRO A 174 16.71 1.90 6.41
N GLY A 175 15.47 2.28 6.68
CA GLY A 175 15.06 3.67 6.75
C GLY A 175 14.82 4.35 5.40
N ALA A 176 14.97 3.70 4.25
CA ALA A 176 14.54 4.27 2.97
C ALA A 176 13.02 4.49 2.92
N PHE A 177 12.26 3.63 3.60
CA PHE A 177 10.83 3.75 3.82
C PHE A 177 10.56 3.82 5.32
N TRP A 178 9.68 4.73 5.74
CA TRP A 178 9.12 4.75 7.08
C TRP A 178 7.69 4.23 7.04
N VAL A 179 7.43 3.15 7.77
CA VAL A 179 6.06 2.71 8.03
C VAL A 179 5.31 3.84 8.76
N ALA A 180 4.00 3.92 8.57
CA ALA A 180 3.23 5.06 9.05
C ALA A 180 3.33 5.27 10.58
N GLY A 181 3.43 4.19 11.37
CA GLY A 181 3.66 4.29 12.82
C GLY A 181 4.99 4.94 13.19
N GLU A 182 6.05 4.70 12.42
CA GLU A 182 7.35 5.35 12.64
C GLU A 182 7.26 6.85 12.37
N ALA A 183 6.63 7.25 11.25
CA ALA A 183 6.40 8.65 10.93
C ALA A 183 5.53 9.34 11.99
N TRP A 184 4.44 8.70 12.42
CA TRP A 184 3.56 9.18 13.48
C TRP A 184 4.32 9.49 14.77
N LEU A 185 5.08 8.53 15.30
CA LEU A 185 5.82 8.70 16.55
C LEU A 185 6.92 9.77 16.44
N LYS A 186 7.59 9.87 15.29
CA LYS A 186 8.57 10.94 15.06
C LYS A 186 7.91 12.32 14.99
N SER A 187 6.77 12.46 14.33
CA SER A 187 6.00 13.70 14.29
C SER A 187 5.51 14.09 15.69
N ARG A 188 4.93 13.14 16.43
CA ARG A 188 4.41 13.35 17.80
C ARG A 188 5.50 13.75 18.80
N SER A 189 6.72 13.25 18.63
CA SER A 189 7.88 13.61 19.47
C SER A 189 8.65 14.84 18.98
N GLY A 190 8.23 15.50 17.89
CA GLY A 190 8.91 16.66 17.32
C GLY A 190 10.25 16.36 16.65
N LYS A 191 10.54 15.09 16.35
CA LYS A 191 11.78 14.67 15.66
C LYS A 191 11.74 14.96 14.16
N ILE A 192 10.54 15.08 13.59
CA ILE A 192 10.31 15.53 12.21
C ILE A 192 9.14 16.50 12.19
N ASP A 193 9.14 17.41 11.22
CA ASP A 193 7.98 18.25 10.92
C ASP A 193 6.92 17.40 10.20
N PRO A 194 5.70 17.23 10.77
CA PRO A 194 4.63 16.51 10.09
C PRO A 194 4.25 17.12 8.73
N MET A 195 4.52 18.41 8.50
CA MET A 195 4.25 19.06 7.21
C MET A 195 5.15 18.53 6.07
N SER A 196 6.21 17.79 6.39
CA SER A 196 7.05 17.09 5.42
C SER A 196 6.53 15.69 5.06
N CYS A 197 5.44 15.22 5.66
CA CYS A 197 4.84 13.90 5.40
C CYS A 197 3.54 14.05 4.61
N GLY A 198 3.50 13.64 3.34
CA GLY A 198 2.30 13.80 2.52
C GLY A 198 2.48 13.51 1.03
N ILE A 199 1.59 14.06 0.21
CA ILE A 199 1.62 13.97 -1.25
C ILE A 199 1.99 15.33 -1.83
N SER A 200 2.97 15.39 -2.74
CA SER A 200 3.44 16.64 -3.33
C SER A 200 2.57 17.14 -4.51
N CYS A 201 1.24 17.19 -4.36
CA CYS A 201 0.31 17.69 -5.39
C CYS A 201 -0.66 18.75 -4.84
N ASP A 202 -1.38 19.45 -5.73
CA ASP A 202 -2.33 20.50 -5.32
C ASP A 202 -3.52 19.89 -4.56
N PRO A 203 -3.77 20.30 -3.30
CA PRO A 203 -4.89 19.79 -2.50
C PRO A 203 -6.25 20.34 -2.96
N LYS A 204 -6.29 21.49 -3.65
CA LYS A 204 -7.55 22.22 -3.95
C LYS A 204 -8.55 21.46 -4.82
N PRO A 205 -8.15 20.70 -5.85
CA PRO A 205 -9.09 19.88 -6.64
C PRO A 205 -9.87 18.87 -5.79
N TYR A 206 -9.35 18.50 -4.62
CA TYR A 206 -9.98 17.57 -3.68
C TYR A 206 -10.76 18.27 -2.56
N GLY A 207 -10.84 19.61 -2.57
CA GLY A 207 -11.51 20.39 -1.54
C GLY A 207 -10.76 20.40 -0.20
N LEU A 208 -9.43 20.24 -0.23
CA LEU A 208 -8.58 20.18 0.96
C LEU A 208 -7.65 21.40 1.02
N ASP A 209 -7.25 21.76 2.24
CA ASP A 209 -6.25 22.82 2.47
C ASP A 209 -4.82 22.29 2.32
N THR A 210 -4.61 21.03 2.69
CA THR A 210 -3.29 20.36 2.64
C THR A 210 -3.43 18.91 2.22
N LEU A 211 -2.32 18.29 1.82
CA LEU A 211 -2.17 16.86 1.60
C LEU A 211 -0.96 16.31 2.38
N ASN A 212 -0.69 16.92 3.53
CA ASN A 212 0.41 16.61 4.43
C ASN A 212 0.02 16.98 5.86
N GLY A 213 0.88 16.70 6.82
CA GLY A 213 0.65 17.05 8.22
C GLY A 213 0.19 15.87 9.08
N LEU A 214 -0.07 16.16 10.35
CA LEU A 214 -0.32 15.12 11.35
C LEU A 214 -1.61 14.34 11.06
N TRP A 215 -2.67 15.04 10.64
CA TRP A 215 -3.92 14.43 10.20
C TRP A 215 -3.72 13.44 9.03
N PHE A 216 -2.80 13.74 8.10
CA PHE A 216 -2.51 12.88 6.95
C PHE A 216 -1.74 11.63 7.39
N THR A 217 -0.71 11.82 8.23
CA THR A 217 0.06 10.74 8.87
C THR A 217 -0.83 9.81 9.71
N ARG A 218 -1.81 10.35 10.43
CA ARG A 218 -2.84 9.57 11.14
C ARG A 218 -3.61 8.65 10.19
N GLY A 219 -4.02 9.19 9.04
CA GLY A 219 -4.72 8.42 8.00
C GLY A 219 -3.85 7.26 7.49
N GLN A 220 -2.58 7.52 7.21
CA GLN A 220 -1.63 6.46 6.80
C GLN A 220 -1.45 5.40 7.89
N LEU A 221 -1.37 5.81 9.16
CA LEU A 221 -1.24 4.90 10.30
C LEU A 221 -2.43 3.93 10.38
N LEU A 222 -3.66 4.44 10.26
CA LEU A 222 -4.86 3.60 10.29
C LEU A 222 -4.91 2.64 9.10
N ARG A 223 -4.46 3.08 7.92
CA ARG A 223 -4.35 2.22 6.72
C ARG A 223 -3.29 1.15 6.86
N ASP A 224 -2.10 1.47 7.40
CA ASP A 224 -1.04 0.51 7.66
C ASP A 224 -1.48 -0.52 8.71
N PHE A 225 -2.11 -0.06 9.79
CA PHE A 225 -2.63 -0.95 10.84
C PHE A 225 -3.74 -1.89 10.32
N ALA A 226 -4.61 -1.39 9.44
CA ALA A 226 -5.57 -2.23 8.73
C ALA A 226 -4.89 -3.22 7.76
N ALA A 227 -3.85 -2.80 7.04
CA ALA A 227 -3.09 -3.66 6.13
C ALA A 227 -2.37 -4.81 6.87
N LEU A 228 -1.87 -4.57 8.08
CA LEU A 228 -1.33 -5.63 8.96
C LEU A 228 -2.40 -6.69 9.31
N ASN A 229 -3.67 -6.32 9.26
CA ASN A 229 -4.83 -7.21 9.42
C ASN A 229 -5.38 -7.77 8.08
N LYS A 230 -4.60 -7.66 6.99
CA LYS A 230 -4.97 -8.03 5.61
C LYS A 230 -6.19 -7.28 5.07
N VAL A 231 -6.35 -6.04 5.52
CA VAL A 231 -7.33 -5.08 5.05
C VAL A 231 -6.59 -3.93 4.40
N GLU A 232 -6.01 -4.19 3.22
CA GLU A 232 -5.27 -3.22 2.44
C GLU A 232 -6.24 -2.23 1.75
N THR A 233 -6.70 -1.18 2.44
CA THR A 233 -7.73 -0.26 1.89
C THR A 233 -7.24 0.55 0.68
N VAL A 234 -8.16 1.23 0.01
CA VAL A 234 -7.82 2.23 -1.04
C VAL A 234 -7.02 3.40 -0.44
N PRO A 235 -6.13 4.05 -1.23
CA PRO A 235 -5.44 5.26 -0.79
C PRO A 235 -6.38 6.46 -0.64
N PHE A 236 -5.92 7.45 0.13
CA PHE A 236 -6.74 8.59 0.54
C PHE A 236 -7.31 9.37 -0.65
N LEU A 237 -6.43 9.78 -1.58
CA LEU A 237 -6.82 10.55 -2.77
C LEU A 237 -7.64 9.76 -3.78
N VAL A 238 -7.37 8.45 -3.96
CA VAL A 238 -8.14 7.59 -4.87
C VAL A 238 -9.61 7.53 -4.46
N ARG A 239 -9.89 7.54 -3.16
CA ARG A 239 -11.27 7.59 -2.67
C ARG A 239 -11.92 8.95 -2.96
N LEU A 240 -11.20 10.05 -2.72
CA LEU A 240 -11.70 11.40 -2.96
C LEU A 240 -11.92 11.70 -4.44
N SER A 241 -11.04 11.22 -5.33
CA SER A 241 -11.18 11.40 -6.78
C SER A 241 -12.44 10.72 -7.33
N LYS A 242 -12.94 9.68 -6.65
CA LYS A 242 -14.22 9.02 -6.94
C LYS A 242 -15.44 9.72 -6.31
N GLY A 243 -15.26 10.92 -5.74
CA GLY A 243 -16.34 11.68 -5.09
C GLY A 243 -16.84 11.07 -3.78
N LEU A 244 -16.06 10.18 -3.16
CA LEU A 244 -16.37 9.55 -1.88
C LEU A 244 -15.61 10.25 -0.75
N ASN A 245 -16.11 10.16 0.49
CA ASN A 245 -15.45 10.76 1.66
C ASN A 245 -15.03 9.70 2.70
N TRP A 246 -14.27 10.13 3.71
CA TRP A 246 -13.76 9.28 4.78
C TRP A 246 -14.56 9.39 6.09
N ASN A 247 -15.75 10.02 6.07
CA ASN A 247 -16.52 10.32 7.28
C ASN A 247 -16.98 9.07 8.03
N SER A 248 -17.17 7.95 7.32
CA SER A 248 -17.55 6.68 7.95
C SER A 248 -16.42 6.05 8.76
N TRP A 249 -15.16 6.46 8.56
CA TRP A 249 -14.03 6.07 9.38
C TRP A 249 -13.56 7.26 10.21
N ARG A 250 -14.15 7.43 11.40
CA ARG A 250 -14.00 8.63 12.25
C ARG A 250 -12.54 9.07 12.43
N LEU A 251 -11.65 8.15 12.83
CA LEU A 251 -10.25 8.51 13.06
C LEU A 251 -9.50 8.89 11.78
N VAL A 252 -9.96 8.52 10.59
CA VAL A 252 -9.38 9.02 9.33
C VAL A 252 -9.95 10.39 8.98
N GLY A 253 -11.28 10.54 9.05
CA GLY A 253 -12.00 11.72 8.57
C GLY A 253 -12.11 12.90 9.55
N ALA A 254 -11.85 12.70 10.84
CA ALA A 254 -11.92 13.77 11.85
C ALA A 254 -10.82 14.83 11.66
N ARG A 255 -11.08 16.06 12.09
CA ARG A 255 -10.04 17.08 12.23
C ARG A 255 -9.24 16.88 13.51
N ASP A 256 -8.02 17.42 13.56
CA ASP A 256 -7.14 17.24 14.72
C ASP A 256 -7.73 17.81 16.02
N GLU A 257 -8.55 18.87 15.93
CA GLU A 257 -9.23 19.49 17.08
C GLU A 257 -10.44 18.68 17.58
N GLU A 258 -10.92 17.71 16.79
CA GLU A 258 -12.05 16.84 17.14
C GLU A 258 -11.61 15.57 17.88
N LEU A 259 -10.30 15.31 17.91
CA LEU A 259 -9.73 14.15 18.57
C LEU A 259 -9.53 14.38 20.07
N SER A 260 -9.90 13.37 20.84
CA SER A 260 -9.67 13.37 22.29
C SER A 260 -8.26 12.90 22.65
N GLU A 261 -7.83 13.18 23.88
CA GLU A 261 -6.59 12.61 24.43
C GLU A 261 -6.58 11.06 24.43
N ALA A 262 -7.77 10.44 24.52
CA ALA A 262 -7.89 8.99 24.40
C ALA A 262 -7.61 8.50 22.98
N ASP A 263 -8.04 9.26 21.96
CA ASP A 263 -7.76 8.96 20.55
C ASP A 263 -6.26 9.03 20.27
N TYR A 264 -5.58 10.09 20.75
CA TYR A 264 -4.13 10.18 20.59
C TYR A 264 -3.38 9.05 21.29
N ARG A 265 -3.79 8.64 22.50
CA ARG A 265 -3.19 7.48 23.18
C ARG A 265 -3.40 6.18 22.40
N LEU A 266 -4.58 5.98 21.81
CA LEU A 266 -4.85 4.83 20.96
C LEU A 266 -3.95 4.84 19.72
N LEU A 267 -3.82 5.98 19.06
CA LEU A 267 -2.97 6.16 17.88
C LEU A 267 -1.48 5.93 18.21
N ASP A 268 -0.99 6.50 19.32
CA ASP A 268 0.38 6.30 19.80
C ASP A 268 0.65 4.81 20.10
N HIS A 269 -0.34 4.11 20.67
CA HIS A 269 -0.24 2.69 20.98
C HIS A 269 -0.19 1.82 19.71
N ILE A 270 -1.12 2.00 18.76
CA ILE A 270 -1.11 1.22 17.51
C ILE A 270 0.12 1.54 16.64
N ALA A 271 0.63 2.77 16.72
CA ALA A 271 1.87 3.15 16.06
C ALA A 271 3.05 2.35 16.62
N ALA A 272 3.17 2.23 17.94
CA ALA A 272 4.21 1.43 18.58
C ALA A 272 4.13 -0.06 18.19
N LEU A 273 2.93 -0.64 18.18
CA LEU A 273 2.73 -2.04 17.77
C LEU A 273 3.12 -2.27 16.30
N SER A 274 2.82 -1.32 15.42
CA SER A 274 3.10 -1.41 13.97
C SER A 274 4.59 -1.37 13.59
N LEU A 275 5.49 -0.99 14.52
CA LEU A 275 6.94 -1.01 14.29
C LEU A 275 7.49 -2.44 14.26
N GLU A 276 7.03 -3.28 15.19
CA GLU A 276 7.46 -4.67 15.34
C GLU A 276 6.25 -5.61 15.25
N PRO A 277 5.57 -5.67 14.08
CA PRO A 277 4.34 -6.44 13.92
C PRO A 277 4.51 -7.95 14.12
N ASP A 278 5.73 -8.48 13.97
CA ASP A 278 6.03 -9.89 14.21
C ASP A 278 5.87 -10.24 15.69
N GLU A 279 6.40 -9.40 16.57
CA GLU A 279 6.28 -9.60 18.02
C GLU A 279 4.86 -9.30 18.52
N ASN A 280 4.18 -8.37 17.83
CA ASN A 280 2.91 -7.79 18.29
C ASN A 280 1.67 -8.32 17.57
N LEU A 281 1.79 -9.31 16.67
CA LEU A 281 0.69 -9.74 15.79
C LEU A 281 -0.59 -10.10 16.55
N THR A 282 -0.46 -10.78 17.70
CA THR A 282 -1.63 -11.17 18.50
C THR A 282 -2.40 -9.95 19.01
N GLU A 283 -1.69 -8.94 19.49
CA GLU A 283 -2.29 -7.71 20.02
C GLU A 283 -2.83 -6.82 18.90
N ILE A 284 -2.09 -6.68 17.80
CA ILE A 284 -2.53 -5.96 16.59
C ILE A 284 -3.89 -6.49 16.13
N ARG A 285 -4.03 -7.82 16.05
CA ARG A 285 -5.28 -8.46 15.64
C ARG A 285 -6.39 -8.29 16.66
N ALA A 286 -6.10 -8.51 17.94
CA ALA A 286 -7.09 -8.36 19.00
C ALA A 286 -7.64 -6.94 19.08
N LEU A 287 -6.79 -5.92 18.95
CA LEU A 287 -7.20 -4.52 18.92
C LEU A 287 -8.02 -4.18 17.68
N TYR A 288 -7.57 -4.63 16.50
CA TYR A 288 -8.31 -4.42 15.27
C TYR A 288 -9.72 -5.04 15.34
N GLU A 289 -9.84 -6.27 15.83
CA GLU A 289 -11.12 -6.98 15.94
C GLU A 289 -12.05 -6.38 17.01
N SER A 290 -11.52 -5.77 18.07
CA SER A 290 -12.32 -5.27 19.21
C SER A 290 -12.59 -3.76 19.21
N THR A 291 -11.86 -2.98 18.41
CA THR A 291 -11.98 -1.50 18.41
C THR A 291 -12.50 -1.00 17.07
N LEU A 292 -13.77 -0.60 17.04
CA LEU A 292 -14.47 -0.18 15.82
C LEU A 292 -13.78 0.97 15.08
N ASP A 293 -13.21 1.93 15.80
CA ASP A 293 -12.50 3.06 15.21
C ASP A 293 -11.21 2.68 14.45
N LEU A 294 -10.66 1.49 14.72
CA LEU A 294 -9.50 0.96 13.99
C LEU A 294 -9.91 0.15 12.75
N GLN A 295 -11.17 -0.28 12.67
CA GLN A 295 -11.65 -1.10 11.57
C GLN A 295 -11.99 -0.23 10.38
N ALA A 296 -11.55 -0.66 9.20
CA ALA A 296 -12.00 -0.05 7.95
C ALA A 296 -13.50 -0.38 7.77
N PRO A 297 -14.41 0.62 7.74
CA PRO A 297 -15.83 0.37 7.60
C PRO A 297 -16.15 -0.37 6.29
N GLN A 298 -17.20 -1.21 6.31
CA GLN A 298 -17.62 -1.97 5.14
C GLN A 298 -17.90 -1.08 3.91
N GLU A 299 -18.36 0.15 4.12
CA GLU A 299 -18.57 1.13 3.04
C GLU A 299 -17.27 1.47 2.27
N ILE A 300 -16.12 1.39 2.93
CA ILE A 300 -14.81 1.61 2.32
C ILE A 300 -14.34 0.37 1.55
N LEU A 301 -14.73 -0.82 2.02
CA LEU A 301 -14.31 -2.11 1.47
C LEU A 301 -15.28 -2.70 0.43
N LYS A 302 -16.45 -2.08 0.26
CA LYS A 302 -17.52 -2.56 -0.61
C LYS A 302 -17.16 -2.32 -2.08
N ARG A 303 -16.92 -3.43 -2.80
CA ARG A 303 -16.78 -3.48 -4.27
C ARG A 303 -17.90 -2.74 -4.99
#